data_AF-A0A1Q7YS22-F1
#
_entry.id   AF-A0A1Q7YS22-F1
#
_cell.length_a   1.000
_cell.length_b   1.000
_cell.length_c   1.000
_cell.angle_alpha   90.00
_cell.angle_beta   90.00
_cell.angle_gamma   90.00
#
_symmetry.space_group_name_H-M   'P 1'
#
loop_
_entity.id
_entity.type
_entity.pdbx_description
1 polymer ?
#
loop_
_entity_poly.entity_id
_entity_poly.type
_entity_poly.pdbx_seq_one_letter_code
_entity_poly.pdbx_strand_id
1 'polypeptide(L)'
;MGDRAKLRDQVLRALTTPILFVQGSRDSLCPLDLLERVRAEMKAPNFLHVVENGDHSLRVSKRQLQGSNQTQEDVDQRVFQSIAEFIAGLPDKTNR
;
A
#
# COMPACT_ATOMS: atom_id res chain seq x y z
N MET A 1 -3.51 5.36 -19.82
CA MET A 1 -4.23 4.46 -18.88
C MET A 1 -3.90 3.02 -19.29
N GLY A 2 -3.39 2.20 -18.38
CA GLY A 2 -2.99 0.82 -18.67
C GLY A 2 -4.21 -0.08 -18.94
N ASP A 3 -4.05 -1.06 -19.83
CA ASP A 3 -5.08 -2.05 -20.14
C ASP A 3 -5.34 -2.94 -18.92
N ARG A 4 -6.54 -2.82 -18.33
CA ARG A 4 -6.99 -3.62 -17.18
C ARG A 4 -7.06 -5.12 -17.49
N ALA A 5 -7.14 -5.51 -18.77
CA ALA A 5 -7.10 -6.92 -19.18
C ALA A 5 -5.69 -7.53 -19.12
N LYS A 6 -4.64 -6.69 -19.06
CA LYS A 6 -3.24 -7.13 -18.96
C LYS A 6 -2.67 -6.76 -17.60
N LEU A 7 -3.16 -7.44 -16.56
CA LEU A 7 -2.54 -7.44 -15.24
C LEU A 7 -1.10 -7.96 -15.37
N ARG A 8 -0.14 -7.14 -14.93
CA ARG A 8 1.29 -7.48 -14.88
C ARG A 8 1.68 -7.92 -13.47
N ASP A 9 0.88 -8.81 -12.91
CA ASP A 9 0.99 -9.29 -11.54
C ASP A 9 2.05 -10.39 -11.36
N GLN A 10 2.50 -11.01 -12.45
CA GLN A 10 3.57 -12.03 -12.45
C GLN A 10 4.82 -11.59 -11.68
N VAL A 11 5.21 -10.32 -11.81
CA VAL A 11 6.36 -9.77 -11.06
C VAL A 11 6.09 -9.81 -9.56
N LEU A 12 4.91 -9.36 -9.11
CA LEU A 12 4.54 -9.36 -7.69
C LEU A 12 4.52 -10.80 -7.14
N ARG A 13 4.01 -11.75 -7.92
CA ARG A 13 3.93 -13.17 -7.55
C ARG A 13 5.30 -13.85 -7.47
N ALA A 14 6.26 -13.38 -8.26
CA ALA A 14 7.64 -13.89 -8.27
C ALA A 14 8.49 -13.33 -7.11
N LEU A 15 8.03 -12.28 -6.43
CA LEU A 15 8.76 -11.72 -5.30
C LEU A 15 8.80 -12.72 -4.13
N THR A 16 9.95 -12.76 -3.47
CA THR A 16 10.22 -13.66 -2.32
C THR A 16 10.59 -12.90 -1.05
N THR A 17 10.79 -11.59 -1.14
CA THR A 17 11.10 -10.72 0.00
C THR A 17 9.81 -10.20 0.63
N PRO A 18 9.78 -9.97 1.96
CA PRO A 18 8.66 -9.28 2.59
C PRO A 18 8.37 -7.94 1.90
N ILE A 19 7.08 -7.63 1.69
CA ILE A 19 6.65 -6.41 0.99
C ILE A 19 5.55 -5.71 1.79
N LEU A 20 5.67 -4.39 1.92
CA LEU A 20 4.58 -3.51 2.33
C LEU A 20 4.04 -2.76 1.11
N PHE A 21 2.75 -2.90 0.85
CA PHE A 21 2.01 -2.04 -0.07
C PHE A 21 1.43 -0.86 0.69
N VAL A 22 1.55 0.35 0.15
CA VAL A 22 0.88 1.55 0.67
C VAL A 22 -0.02 2.07 -0.43
N GLN A 23 -1.33 2.11 -0.18
CA GLN A 23 -2.31 2.30 -1.24
C GLN A 23 -3.46 3.21 -0.80
N GLY A 24 -3.79 4.22 -1.61
CA GLY A 24 -4.98 5.03 -1.39
C GLY A 24 -6.26 4.27 -1.73
N SER A 25 -7.31 4.37 -0.89
CA SER A 25 -8.60 3.68 -1.14
C SER A 25 -9.36 4.19 -2.37
N ARG A 26 -8.99 5.38 -2.89
CA ARG A 26 -9.57 6.00 -4.09
C ARG A 26 -8.62 6.02 -5.27
N ASP A 27 -7.55 5.25 -5.24
CA ASP A 27 -6.64 5.14 -6.38
C ASP A 27 -7.30 4.35 -7.53
N SER A 28 -7.62 5.07 -8.62
CA SER A 28 -8.19 4.45 -9.82
C SER A 28 -7.22 3.55 -10.60
N LEU A 29 -5.91 3.69 -10.38
CA LEU A 29 -4.86 2.95 -11.08
C LEU A 29 -4.60 1.58 -10.46
N CYS A 30 -4.88 1.42 -9.16
CA CYS A 30 -4.71 0.18 -8.42
C CYS A 30 -5.97 -0.13 -7.58
N PRO A 31 -7.00 -0.73 -8.20
CA PRO A 31 -8.20 -1.15 -7.48
C PRO A 31 -7.85 -2.14 -6.36
N LEU A 32 -8.33 -1.86 -5.14
CA LEU A 32 -7.97 -2.65 -3.95
C LEU A 32 -8.43 -4.11 -4.03
N ASP A 33 -9.55 -4.39 -4.69
CA ASP A 33 -10.06 -5.74 -4.92
C ASP A 33 -9.13 -6.58 -5.82
N LEU A 34 -8.54 -5.94 -6.84
CA LEU A 34 -7.54 -6.60 -7.68
C LEU A 34 -6.23 -6.82 -6.92
N LEU A 35 -5.80 -5.83 -6.15
CA LEU A 35 -4.60 -5.96 -5.31
C LEU A 35 -4.75 -7.07 -4.28
N GLU A 36 -5.92 -7.20 -3.65
CA GLU A 36 -6.22 -8.25 -2.68
C GLU A 36 -6.10 -9.65 -3.29
N ARG A 37 -6.66 -9.87 -4.48
CA ARG A 37 -6.54 -11.15 -5.21
C ARG A 37 -5.08 -11.51 -5.47
N VAL A 38 -4.29 -10.55 -5.99
CA VAL A 38 -2.87 -10.78 -6.25
C VAL A 38 -2.11 -11.08 -4.95
N ARG A 39 -2.35 -10.31 -3.89
CA ARG A 39 -1.72 -10.49 -2.57
C ARG A 39 -2.01 -11.85 -1.94
N ALA A 40 -3.23 -12.36 -2.08
CA ALA A 40 -3.62 -13.67 -1.57
C ALA A 40 -2.87 -14.82 -2.26
N GLU A 41 -2.46 -14.62 -3.51
CA GLU A 41 -1.75 -15.61 -4.32
C GLU A 41 -0.22 -15.43 -4.28
N MET A 42 0.29 -14.39 -3.59
CA MET A 42 1.73 -14.19 -3.38
C MET A 42 2.30 -15.17 -2.35
N LYS A 43 3.51 -15.67 -2.59
CA LYS A 43 4.24 -16.52 -1.64
C LYS A 43 5.03 -15.72 -0.61
N ALA A 44 5.46 -14.52 -0.97
CA ALA A 44 6.15 -13.63 -0.04
C ALA A 44 5.20 -13.12 1.05
N PRO A 45 5.66 -12.99 2.31
CA PRO A 45 4.94 -12.24 3.34
C PRO A 45 4.62 -10.84 2.82
N ASN A 46 3.34 -10.47 2.83
CA ASN A 46 2.93 -9.20 2.27
C ASN A 46 1.89 -8.50 3.15
N PHE A 47 2.04 -7.19 3.27
CA PHE A 47 1.26 -6.32 4.14
C PHE A 47 0.67 -5.18 3.31
N LEU A 48 -0.43 -4.60 3.77
CA LEU A 48 -1.09 -3.49 3.10
C LEU A 48 -1.48 -2.43 4.13
N HIS A 49 -0.98 -1.22 3.92
CA HIS A 49 -1.46 -0.02 4.58
C HIS A 49 -2.38 0.74 3.61
N VAL A 50 -3.66 0.85 3.97
CA VAL A 50 -4.62 1.61 3.18
C VAL A 50 -4.71 3.03 3.72
N VAL A 51 -4.46 4.01 2.86
CA VAL A 51 -4.74 5.42 3.14
C VAL A 51 -6.20 5.69 2.79
N GLU A 52 -7.05 5.73 3.81
CA GLU A 52 -8.48 5.98 3.63
C GLU A 52 -8.71 7.35 2.97
N ASN A 53 -9.58 7.40 1.96
CA ASN A 53 -9.78 8.53 1.05
C ASN A 53 -8.53 9.02 0.29
N GLY A 54 -7.39 8.32 0.37
CA GLY A 54 -6.18 8.64 -0.40
C GLY A 54 -6.36 8.36 -1.89
N ASP A 55 -5.84 9.25 -2.74
CA ASP A 55 -5.70 9.00 -4.17
C ASP A 55 -4.39 8.25 -4.50
N HIS A 56 -4.02 8.19 -5.78
CA HIS A 56 -2.77 7.55 -6.24
C HIS A 56 -1.51 8.16 -5.62
N SER A 57 -1.54 9.46 -5.31
CA SER A 57 -0.45 10.19 -4.66
C SER A 57 -0.58 10.17 -3.13
N LEU A 58 -1.47 9.32 -2.60
CA LEU A 58 -1.82 9.23 -1.16
C LEU A 58 -2.39 10.54 -0.60
N ARG A 59 -2.83 11.46 -1.46
CA ARG A 59 -3.43 12.72 -1.05
C ARG A 59 -4.90 12.52 -0.70
N VAL A 60 -5.29 13.09 0.43
CA VAL A 60 -6.68 13.13 0.89
C VAL A 60 -7.26 14.50 0.57
N SER A 61 -8.52 14.55 0.13
CA SER A 61 -9.14 15.83 -0.22
C SER A 61 -9.31 16.72 1.02
N LYS A 62 -9.20 18.04 0.85
CA LYS A 62 -9.38 19.01 1.94
C LYS A 62 -10.70 18.81 2.71
N ARG A 63 -11.78 18.50 2.00
CA ARG A 63 -13.10 18.25 2.60
C ARG A 63 -13.08 17.05 3.56
N GLN A 64 -12.43 15.95 3.18
CA GLN A 64 -12.33 14.77 4.03
C GLN A 64 -11.45 15.04 5.25
N LEU A 65 -10.29 15.69 5.03
CA LEU A 65 -9.37 16.11 6.10
C LEU A 65 -10.04 17.02 7.13
N GLN A 66 -10.81 18.03 6.68
CA GLN A 66 -11.58 18.89 7.57
C GLN A 66 -12.65 18.12 8.34
N GLY A 67 -13.34 17.19 7.68
CA GLY A 67 -14.37 16.35 8.31
C GLY A 67 -13.82 15.42 9.40
N SER A 68 -12.56 14.99 9.29
CA SER A 68 -11.88 14.16 10.29
C SER A 68 -10.99 14.95 11.26
N ASN A 69 -10.96 16.30 11.16
CA ASN A 69 -10.05 17.17 11.91
C ASN A 69 -8.57 16.74 11.79
N GLN A 70 -8.14 16.42 10.58
CA GLN A 70 -6.78 16.00 10.26
C GLN A 70 -6.18 16.90 9.20
N THR A 71 -4.85 16.92 9.16
CA THR A 71 -4.06 17.48 8.07
C THR A 71 -3.55 16.36 7.17
N GLN A 72 -3.03 16.73 6.00
CA GLN A 72 -2.31 15.77 5.17
C GLN A 72 -1.03 15.28 5.86
N GLU A 73 -0.39 16.12 6.68
CA GLU A 73 0.79 15.72 7.45
C GLU A 73 0.45 14.60 8.45
N ASP A 74 -0.71 14.65 9.11
CA ASP A 74 -1.16 13.57 9.99
C ASP A 74 -1.32 12.24 9.23
N VAL A 75 -1.79 12.31 7.98
CA VAL A 75 -1.89 11.13 7.09
C VAL A 75 -0.50 10.62 6.73
N ASP A 76 0.38 11.51 6.30
CA ASP A 76 1.75 11.19 5.89
C ASP A 76 2.55 10.59 7.07
N GLN A 77 2.35 11.07 8.29
CA GLN A 77 2.93 10.51 9.52
C GLN A 77 2.45 9.08 9.80
N ARG A 78 1.17 8.76 9.57
CA ARG A 78 0.68 7.38 9.72
C ARG A 78 1.26 6.43 8.67
N VAL A 79 1.42 6.90 7.44
CA VAL A 79 2.10 6.14 6.39
C VAL A 79 3.55 5.88 6.79
N PHE A 80 4.26 6.92 7.25
CA PHE A 80 5.63 6.80 7.74
C PHE A 80 5.76 5.79 8.88
N GLN A 81 4.86 5.87 9.88
CA GLN A 81 4.83 4.94 11.00
C GLN A 81 4.64 3.50 10.53
N SER A 82 3.74 3.26 9.58
CA SER A 82 3.54 1.91 9.02
C SER A 82 4.78 1.37 8.30
N ILE A 83 5.53 2.24 7.61
CA ILE A 83 6.80 1.88 6.97
C ILE A 83 7.86 1.56 8.03
N ALA A 84 7.97 2.37 9.07
CA ALA A 84 8.92 2.17 10.16
C ALA A 84 8.66 0.85 10.90
N GLU A 85 7.39 0.56 11.22
CA GLU A 85 6.97 -0.71 11.85
C GLU A 85 7.27 -1.92 10.97
N PHE A 86 6.99 -1.81 9.67
CA PHE A 86 7.32 -2.87 8.73
C PHE A 86 8.83 -3.16 8.72
N ILE A 87 9.67 -2.12 8.63
CA ILE A 87 11.14 -2.27 8.64
C ILE A 87 11.62 -2.86 9.97
N ALA A 88 11.11 -2.37 11.10
CA ALA A 88 11.48 -2.87 12.42
C ALA A 88 11.07 -4.33 12.65
N GLY A 89 10.01 -4.80 11.99
CA GLY A 89 9.56 -6.19 12.02
C GLY A 89 10.27 -7.13 11.03
N LEU A 90 11.19 -6.62 10.19
CA LEU A 90 11.93 -7.47 9.27
C LEU A 90 12.96 -8.32 10.04
N PRO A 91 13.13 -9.60 9.67
CA PRO A 91 14.20 -10.41 10.24
C PRO A 91 15.56 -9.83 9.84
N ASP A 92 16.51 -9.82 10.79
CA ASP A 92 17.89 -9.42 10.54
C ASP A 92 18.48 -10.23 9.39
N LYS A 93 19.06 -9.54 8.41
CA LYS A 93 19.72 -10.17 7.25
C LYS A 93 21.07 -10.83 7.61
N THR A 94 21.49 -10.78 8.87
CA THR A 94 22.83 -11.18 9.34
C THR A 94 23.03 -12.71 9.42
N ASN A 95 22.05 -13.53 9.04
CA ASN A 95 22.20 -14.99 9.09
C ASN A 95 21.71 -15.68 7.80
N ARG A 96 22.26 -15.28 6.65
CA ARG A 96 22.11 -16.00 5.38
C ARG A 96 23.45 -16.21 4.69
#